data_AF-A0A067CN09-F1
#
_entry.id   AF-A0A067CN09-F1
#
_cell.length_a   1.000
_cell.length_b   1.000
_cell.length_c   1.000
_cell.angle_alpha   90.00
_cell.angle_beta   90.00
_cell.angle_gamma   90.00
#
_symmetry.space_group_name_H-M   'P 1'
#
loop_
_entity.id
_entity.type
_entity.pdbx_description
1 polymer ?
#
loop_
_entity_poly.entity_id
_entity_poly.type
_entity_poly.pdbx_seq_one_letter_code
_entity_poly.pdbx_strand_id
1 'polypeptide(L)'
;MGGVFSKKTPAPANAAAERHAANRAKAQQQVSSKDKAMLELKASRDRLKKYQKALEVESATLESKARQLLAKKQKDRAMLCLKMRKFKLQQIEQADTHLLNVHQMIGSVEWESQQLQIFEGLKAGNSVLDAIHKEMTIEAVEDLMLETQEAQAHADEISRILGGALSTQDEDAVLAELAEIEAAAFEAQLPIAPDDVLVAPLPEAPTADVVAPPARRAKPVLA
;
A
#
# COMPACT_ATOMS: atom_id res chain seq x y z
N MET A 1 -69.47 -19.02 15.72
CA MET A 1 -69.49 -17.55 15.59
C MET A 1 -68.57 -17.01 16.68
N GLY A 2 -67.35 -16.55 16.48
CA GLY A 2 -66.74 -15.83 15.36
C GLY A 2 -66.09 -14.59 15.98
N GLY A 3 -64.77 -14.41 15.86
CA GLY A 3 -64.11 -13.20 16.38
C GLY A 3 -62.62 -13.34 16.61
N VAL A 4 -61.86 -13.67 15.57
CA VAL A 4 -60.39 -13.58 15.55
C VAL A 4 -60.03 -12.11 15.31
N PHE A 5 -59.50 -11.40 16.31
CA PHE A 5 -58.92 -10.05 16.12
C PHE A 5 -57.41 -10.09 16.37
N SER A 6 -56.67 -10.22 15.27
CA SER A 6 -55.23 -9.98 15.17
C SER A 6 -54.94 -8.49 15.43
N LYS A 7 -54.32 -8.15 16.56
CA LYS A 7 -53.59 -6.88 16.70
C LYS A 7 -52.15 -7.09 16.26
N LYS A 8 -51.90 -6.84 14.97
CA LYS A 8 -50.56 -6.71 14.40
C LYS A 8 -49.94 -5.41 14.91
N THR A 9 -49.07 -5.50 15.91
CA THR A 9 -48.23 -4.39 16.37
C THR A 9 -47.24 -4.04 15.24
N PRO A 10 -47.16 -2.79 14.77
CA PRO A 10 -46.15 -2.42 13.78
C PRO A 10 -44.77 -2.38 14.46
N ALA A 11 -43.82 -3.13 13.90
CA ALA A 11 -42.42 -3.18 14.29
C ALA A 11 -41.70 -1.83 13.99
N PRO A 12 -40.51 -1.58 14.57
CA PRO A 12 -40.02 -0.26 14.93
C PRO A 12 -39.30 0.47 13.78
N ALA A 13 -40.06 1.08 12.87
CA ALA A 13 -39.47 1.95 11.84
C ALA A 13 -38.74 3.18 12.43
N ASN A 14 -39.15 3.66 13.61
CA ASN A 14 -38.54 4.83 14.27
C ASN A 14 -37.20 4.55 14.97
N ALA A 15 -36.93 3.31 15.39
CA ALA A 15 -35.72 3.02 16.17
C ALA A 15 -34.43 3.13 15.33
N ALA A 16 -34.50 2.84 14.02
CA ALA A 16 -33.37 3.02 13.11
C ALA A 16 -33.10 4.51 12.85
N ALA A 17 -34.15 5.31 12.60
CA ALA A 17 -34.05 6.75 12.39
C ALA A 17 -33.49 7.49 13.62
N GLU A 18 -33.94 7.13 14.83
CA GLU A 18 -33.43 7.68 16.09
C GLU A 18 -31.97 7.30 16.35
N ARG A 19 -31.53 6.07 15.98
CA ARG A 19 -30.12 5.65 16.06
C ARG A 19 -29.22 6.43 15.09
N HIS A 20 -29.68 6.67 13.87
CA HIS A 20 -28.95 7.48 12.90
C HIS A 20 -28.87 8.95 13.33
N ALA A 21 -29.95 9.51 13.89
CA ALA A 21 -29.96 10.86 14.45
C ALA A 21 -29.02 11.00 15.65
N ALA A 22 -29.02 10.03 16.58
CA ALA A 22 -28.10 10.00 17.73
C ALA A 22 -26.63 9.87 17.29
N ASN A 23 -26.34 9.06 16.27
CA ASN A 23 -24.99 8.94 15.71
C ASN A 23 -24.54 10.22 15.01
N ARG A 24 -25.44 10.92 14.30
CA ARG A 24 -25.13 12.21 13.67
C ARG A 24 -24.87 13.30 14.70
N ALA A 25 -25.64 13.34 15.79
CA ALA A 25 -25.42 14.26 16.91
C ALA A 25 -24.09 14.00 17.62
N LYS A 26 -23.72 12.72 17.84
CA LYS A 26 -22.40 12.33 18.37
C LYS A 26 -21.26 12.72 17.42
N ALA A 27 -21.41 12.52 16.12
CA ALA A 27 -20.41 12.94 15.14
C ALA A 27 -20.24 14.47 15.12
N GLN A 28 -21.33 15.23 15.15
CA GLN A 28 -21.29 16.70 15.25
C GLN A 28 -20.67 17.19 16.56
N GLN A 29 -20.95 16.54 17.70
CA GLN A 29 -20.30 16.83 18.98
C GLN A 29 -18.80 16.49 18.94
N GLN A 30 -18.40 15.41 18.27
CA GLN A 30 -16.98 15.06 18.13
C GLN A 30 -16.23 16.08 17.28
N VAL A 31 -16.80 16.52 16.16
CA VAL A 31 -16.22 17.60 15.32
C VAL A 31 -16.07 18.87 16.15
N SER A 32 -17.12 19.27 16.88
CA SER A 32 -17.06 20.43 17.78
C SER A 32 -16.03 20.28 18.91
N SER A 33 -15.84 19.07 19.46
CA SER A 33 -14.82 18.83 20.49
C SER A 33 -13.39 18.89 19.94
N LYS A 34 -13.15 18.44 18.71
CA LYS A 34 -11.84 18.47 18.05
C LYS A 34 -11.43 19.91 17.74
N ASP A 35 -12.35 20.68 17.16
CA ASP A 35 -12.11 22.09 16.84
C ASP A 35 -11.86 22.91 18.11
N LYS A 36 -12.60 22.61 19.19
CA LYS A 36 -12.38 23.23 20.50
C LYS A 36 -11.00 22.89 21.08
N ALA A 37 -10.59 21.63 21.02
CA ALA A 37 -9.26 21.21 21.49
C ALA A 37 -8.13 21.88 20.66
N MET A 38 -8.30 21.98 19.34
CA MET A 38 -7.33 22.68 18.47
C MET A 38 -7.28 24.17 18.79
N LEU A 39 -8.42 24.81 19.05
CA LEU A 39 -8.48 26.20 19.47
C LEU A 39 -7.75 26.41 20.81
N GLU A 40 -7.94 25.50 21.77
CA GLU A 40 -7.26 25.54 23.07
C GLU A 40 -5.73 25.38 22.93
N LEU A 41 -5.25 24.49 22.06
CA LEU A 41 -3.82 24.33 21.74
C LEU A 41 -3.24 25.58 21.05
N LYS A 42 -3.98 26.18 20.12
CA LYS A 42 -3.55 27.44 19.46
C LYS A 42 -3.54 28.60 20.47
N ALA A 43 -4.50 28.67 21.37
CA ALA A 43 -4.54 29.66 22.44
C ALA A 43 -3.39 29.47 23.45
N SER A 44 -3.03 28.24 23.80
CA SER A 44 -1.90 27.97 24.71
C SER A 44 -0.57 28.36 24.07
N ARG A 45 -0.38 28.08 22.77
CA ARG A 45 0.77 28.57 21.98
C ARG A 45 0.90 30.09 22.04
N ASP A 46 -0.21 30.80 21.81
CA ASP A 46 -0.18 32.26 21.79
C ASP A 46 0.07 32.86 23.19
N ARG A 47 -0.43 32.20 24.25
CA ARG A 47 -0.10 32.55 25.64
C ARG A 47 1.39 32.34 25.93
N LEU A 48 1.97 31.21 25.51
CA LEU A 48 3.40 30.93 25.67
C LEU A 48 4.27 31.98 24.96
N LYS A 49 3.92 32.36 23.72
CA LYS A 49 4.63 33.43 22.99
C LYS A 49 4.54 34.78 23.70
N LYS A 50 3.38 35.13 24.26
CA LYS A 50 3.23 36.36 25.06
C LYS A 50 4.08 36.30 26.34
N TYR A 51 4.10 35.15 27.01
CA TYR A 51 4.91 34.93 28.21
C TYR A 51 6.41 35.04 27.92
N GLN A 52 6.89 34.42 26.83
CA GLN A 52 8.27 34.52 26.36
C GLN A 52 8.68 35.99 26.13
N LYS A 53 7.89 36.75 25.37
CA LYS A 53 8.15 38.18 25.14
C LYS A 53 8.20 38.99 26.43
N ALA A 54 7.33 38.70 27.39
CA ALA A 54 7.34 39.35 28.69
C ALA A 54 8.63 39.03 29.47
N LEU A 55 9.08 37.78 29.46
CA LEU A 55 10.33 37.35 30.09
C LEU A 55 11.57 37.98 29.43
N GLU A 56 11.58 38.11 28.09
CA GLU A 56 12.65 38.77 27.34
C GLU A 56 12.79 40.24 27.77
N VAL A 57 11.67 40.97 27.80
CA VAL A 57 11.66 42.38 28.26
C VAL A 57 12.14 42.47 29.71
N GLU A 58 11.66 41.61 30.60
CA GLU A 58 12.09 41.60 32.00
C GLU A 58 13.60 41.31 32.11
N SER A 59 14.12 40.36 31.33
CA SER A 59 15.55 40.02 31.31
C SER A 59 16.42 41.20 30.86
N ALA A 60 15.99 41.95 29.84
CA ALA A 60 16.67 43.15 29.36
C ALA A 60 16.64 44.28 30.40
N THR A 61 15.52 44.44 31.13
CA THR A 61 15.43 45.43 32.20
C THR A 61 16.36 45.07 33.38
N LEU A 62 16.47 43.78 33.73
CA LEU A 62 17.39 43.30 34.77
C LEU A 62 18.85 43.52 34.37
N GLU A 63 19.17 43.35 33.09
CA GLU A 63 20.49 43.64 32.55
C GLU A 63 20.84 45.13 32.66
N SER A 64 19.93 46.02 32.24
CA SER A 64 20.11 47.47 32.37
C SER A 64 20.27 47.89 33.84
N LYS A 65 19.45 47.35 34.75
CA LYS A 65 19.57 47.58 36.20
C LYS A 65 20.91 47.10 36.75
N ALA A 66 21.39 45.93 36.33
CA ALA A 66 22.69 45.42 36.73
C ALA A 66 23.83 46.35 36.28
N ARG A 67 23.78 46.84 35.03
CA ARG A 67 24.75 47.81 34.49
C ARG A 67 24.76 49.12 35.31
N GLN A 68 23.59 49.64 35.67
CA GLN A 68 23.48 50.84 36.51
C GLN A 68 24.03 50.64 37.93
N LEU A 69 23.79 49.48 38.55
CA LEU A 69 24.31 49.16 39.88
C LEU A 69 25.84 48.98 39.90
N LEU A 70 26.41 48.44 38.82
CA LEU A 70 27.86 48.37 38.63
C LEU A 70 28.49 49.76 38.55
N ALA A 71 27.87 50.69 37.82
CA ALA A 71 28.32 52.09 37.76
C ALA A 71 28.30 52.77 39.14
N LYS A 72 27.33 52.42 39.99
CA LYS A 72 27.22 52.87 41.39
C LYS A 72 28.13 52.11 42.37
N LYS A 73 29.03 51.24 41.89
CA LYS A 73 29.93 50.38 42.69
C LYS A 73 29.24 49.42 43.67
N GLN A 74 27.94 49.14 43.50
CA GLN A 74 27.18 48.22 44.34
C GLN A 74 27.24 46.79 43.78
N LYS A 75 28.37 46.10 44.00
CA LYS A 75 28.65 44.77 43.41
C LYS A 75 27.67 43.68 43.86
N ASP A 76 27.31 43.62 45.14
CA ASP A 76 26.44 42.54 45.65
C ASP A 76 25.02 42.59 45.05
N ARG A 77 24.48 43.81 44.91
CA ARG A 77 23.18 44.04 44.29
C ARG A 77 23.21 43.75 42.78
N ALA A 78 24.29 44.15 42.10
CA ALA A 78 24.47 43.81 40.69
C ALA A 78 24.55 42.29 40.46
N MET A 79 25.24 41.56 41.34
CA MET A 79 25.33 40.10 41.29
C MET A 79 23.95 39.44 41.46
N LEU A 80 23.11 39.96 42.37
CA LEU A 80 21.74 39.48 42.54
C LEU A 80 20.91 39.67 41.28
N CYS A 81 20.96 40.85 40.65
CA CYS A 81 20.25 41.12 39.39
C CYS A 81 20.69 40.17 38.26
N LEU A 82 21.99 39.86 38.16
CA LEU A 82 22.50 38.91 37.18
C LEU A 82 22.04 37.47 37.45
N LYS A 83 21.98 37.05 38.72
CA LYS A 83 21.41 35.74 39.09
C LYS A 83 19.93 35.65 38.72
N MET A 84 19.14 36.70 38.99
CA MET A 84 17.73 36.77 38.58
C MET A 84 17.59 36.73 37.05
N ARG A 85 18.45 37.44 36.31
CA ARG A 85 18.48 37.37 34.84
C ARG A 85 18.74 35.95 34.34
N LYS A 86 19.72 35.24 34.92
CA LYS A 86 19.99 33.84 34.56
C LYS A 86 18.76 32.95 34.78
N PHE A 87 18.06 33.11 35.90
CA PHE A 87 16.83 32.37 36.16
C PHE A 87 15.73 32.68 35.13
N LYS A 88 15.60 33.93 34.69
CA LYS A 88 14.64 34.31 33.64
C LYS A 88 15.00 33.70 32.28
N LEU A 89 16.30 33.65 31.92
CA LEU A 89 16.76 32.98 30.71
C LEU A 89 16.45 31.48 30.74
N GLN A 90 16.64 30.80 31.88
CA GLN A 90 16.23 29.40 32.04
C GLN A 90 14.72 29.19 31.83
N GLN A 91 13.89 30.14 32.30
CA GLN A 91 12.45 30.08 32.03
C GLN A 91 12.10 30.32 30.56
N ILE A 92 12.89 31.12 29.83
CA ILE A 92 12.72 31.27 28.38
C ILE A 92 13.02 29.95 27.68
N GLU A 93 14.13 29.28 28.02
CA GLU A 93 14.48 27.96 27.46
C GLU A 93 13.39 26.90 27.74
N GLN A 94 12.79 26.92 28.94
CA GLN A 94 11.65 26.06 29.28
C GLN A 94 10.41 26.42 28.45
N ALA A 95 10.12 27.71 28.28
CA ALA A 95 9.01 28.17 27.45
C ALA A 95 9.19 27.76 25.98
N ASP A 96 10.40 27.81 25.44
CA ASP A 96 10.72 27.35 24.08
C ASP A 96 10.49 25.84 23.92
N THR A 97 10.90 25.07 24.93
CA THR A 97 10.65 23.62 24.95
C THR A 97 9.15 23.31 24.97
N HIS A 98 8.38 24.02 25.81
CA HIS A 98 6.93 23.86 25.86
C HIS A 98 6.25 24.31 24.56
N LEU A 99 6.74 25.38 23.93
CA LEU A 99 6.25 25.86 22.65
C LEU A 99 6.46 24.82 21.56
N LEU A 100 7.64 24.19 21.51
CA LEU A 100 7.94 23.11 20.58
C LEU A 100 6.99 21.92 20.79
N ASN A 101 6.75 21.52 22.04
CA ASN A 101 5.81 20.44 22.36
C ASN A 101 4.38 20.76 21.90
N VAL A 102 3.89 22.00 22.12
CA VAL A 102 2.56 22.42 21.64
C VAL A 102 2.49 22.41 20.11
N HIS A 103 3.55 22.84 19.42
CA HIS A 103 3.61 22.78 17.96
C HIS A 103 3.58 21.34 17.44
N GLN A 104 4.31 20.42 18.08
CA GLN A 104 4.26 18.99 17.76
C GLN A 104 2.84 18.43 17.98
N MET A 105 2.20 18.73 19.11
CA MET A 105 0.84 18.28 19.38
C MET A 105 -0.17 18.78 18.34
N ILE A 106 -0.06 20.04 17.90
CA ILE A 106 -0.93 20.57 16.83
C ILE A 106 -0.72 19.77 15.54
N GLY A 107 0.52 19.54 15.14
CA GLY A 107 0.84 18.76 13.93
C GLY A 107 0.36 17.31 14.02
N SER A 108 0.51 16.67 15.17
CA SER A 108 -0.03 15.32 15.41
C SER A 108 -1.55 15.28 15.29
N VAL A 109 -2.26 16.26 15.86
CA VAL A 109 -3.73 16.33 15.75
C VAL A 109 -4.18 16.54 14.30
N GLU A 110 -3.48 17.39 13.54
CA GLU A 110 -3.77 17.63 12.13
C GLU A 110 -3.53 16.36 11.29
N TRP A 111 -2.44 15.64 11.56
CA TRP A 111 -2.16 14.35 10.92
C TRP A 111 -3.25 13.31 11.21
N GLU A 112 -3.64 13.14 12.48
CA GLU A 112 -4.70 12.21 12.86
C GLU A 112 -6.06 12.60 12.27
N SER A 113 -6.34 13.91 12.14
CA SER A 113 -7.54 14.40 11.47
C SER A 113 -7.55 14.02 9.98
N GLN A 114 -6.41 14.13 9.30
CA GLN A 114 -6.27 13.72 7.90
C GLN A 114 -6.40 12.20 7.75
N GLN A 115 -5.81 11.44 8.66
CA GLN A 115 -5.89 9.98 8.69
C GLN A 115 -7.33 9.51 8.88
N LEU A 116 -8.11 10.20 9.71
CA LEU A 116 -9.54 9.91 9.88
C LEU A 116 -10.32 10.13 8.59
N GLN A 117 -10.04 11.20 7.84
CA GLN A 117 -10.71 11.44 6.54
C GLN A 117 -10.38 10.35 5.53
N ILE A 118 -9.12 9.90 5.47
CA ILE A 118 -8.71 8.78 4.61
C ILE A 118 -9.46 7.50 5.03
N PHE A 119 -9.57 7.23 6.33
CA PHE A 119 -10.30 6.10 6.86
C PHE A 119 -11.80 6.14 6.51
N GLU A 120 -12.44 7.31 6.61
CA GLU A 120 -13.83 7.49 6.18
C GLU A 120 -14.01 7.25 4.67
N GLY A 121 -13.06 7.69 3.85
CA GLY A 121 -13.02 7.41 2.42
C GLY A 121 -12.89 5.91 2.11
N LEU A 122 -12.00 5.20 2.80
CA LEU A 122 -11.86 3.75 2.67
C LEU A 122 -13.14 3.01 3.10
N LYS A 123 -13.80 3.46 4.17
CA LYS A 123 -15.06 2.88 4.62
C LYS A 123 -16.19 3.08 3.60
N ALA A 124 -16.27 4.26 2.99
CA ALA A 124 -17.22 4.53 1.92
C ALA A 124 -16.93 3.65 0.69
N GLY A 125 -15.66 3.54 0.28
CA GLY A 125 -15.23 2.65 -0.80
C GLY A 125 -15.60 1.19 -0.55
N ASN A 126 -15.36 0.68 0.67
CA ASN A 126 -15.74 -0.68 1.03
C ASN A 126 -17.26 -0.88 0.99
N SER A 127 -18.05 0.10 1.43
CA SER A 127 -19.51 0.03 1.33
C SER A 127 -20.01 0.01 -0.11
N VAL A 128 -19.33 0.69 -1.04
CA VAL A 128 -19.65 0.64 -2.47
C VAL A 128 -19.27 -0.72 -3.04
N LEU A 129 -18.10 -1.24 -2.67
CA LEU A 129 -17.68 -2.57 -3.09
C LEU A 129 -18.64 -3.66 -2.60
N ASP A 130 -19.10 -3.58 -1.35
CA ASP A 130 -20.14 -4.46 -0.80
C ASP A 130 -21.47 -4.34 -1.55
N ALA A 131 -21.82 -3.15 -2.04
CA ALA A 131 -23.03 -2.96 -2.86
C ALA A 131 -22.86 -3.60 -4.24
N ILE A 132 -21.71 -3.40 -4.89
CA ILE A 132 -21.38 -4.05 -6.18
C ILE A 132 -21.39 -5.57 -6.02
N HIS A 133 -20.79 -6.11 -4.96
CA HIS A 133 -20.80 -7.55 -4.69
C HIS A 133 -22.20 -8.09 -4.37
N LYS A 134 -23.13 -7.26 -3.90
CA LYS A 134 -24.53 -7.65 -3.72
C LYS A 134 -25.32 -7.65 -5.02
N GLU A 135 -24.98 -6.76 -5.96
CA GLU A 135 -25.59 -6.73 -7.30
C GLU A 135 -25.01 -7.84 -8.19
N MET A 136 -23.72 -8.18 -8.04
CA MET A 136 -23.12 -9.41 -8.55
C MET A 136 -23.54 -10.59 -7.67
N THR A 137 -24.81 -10.98 -7.71
CA THR A 137 -25.26 -12.19 -7.05
C THR A 137 -24.63 -13.43 -7.70
N ILE A 138 -24.37 -14.47 -6.90
CA ILE A 138 -23.96 -15.78 -7.42
C ILE A 138 -24.97 -16.28 -8.45
N GLU A 139 -26.26 -16.03 -8.22
CA GLU A 139 -27.35 -16.34 -9.15
C GLU A 139 -27.17 -15.64 -10.51
N ALA A 140 -26.82 -14.34 -10.55
CA ALA A 140 -26.57 -13.64 -11.82
C ALA A 140 -25.33 -14.16 -12.55
N VAL A 141 -24.34 -14.68 -11.81
CA VAL A 141 -23.15 -15.31 -12.41
C VAL A 141 -23.46 -16.72 -12.91
N GLU A 142 -24.30 -17.48 -12.20
CA GLU A 142 -24.79 -18.79 -12.62
C GLU A 142 -25.70 -18.69 -13.85
N ASP A 143 -26.62 -17.73 -13.88
CA ASP A 143 -27.47 -17.43 -15.03
C ASP A 143 -26.64 -17.03 -16.25
N LEU A 144 -25.65 -16.15 -16.08
CA LEU A 144 -24.73 -15.79 -17.17
C LEU A 144 -23.96 -17.02 -17.67
N MET A 145 -23.47 -17.89 -16.78
CA MET A 145 -22.74 -19.10 -17.17
C MET A 145 -23.65 -20.09 -17.92
N LEU A 146 -24.91 -20.25 -17.49
CA LEU A 146 -25.92 -21.06 -18.18
C LEU A 146 -26.25 -20.47 -19.56
N GLU A 147 -26.52 -19.17 -19.65
CA GLU A 147 -26.83 -18.49 -20.90
C GLU A 147 -25.65 -18.55 -21.89
N THR A 148 -24.41 -18.49 -21.39
CA THR A 148 -23.20 -18.69 -22.19
C THR A 148 -23.06 -20.13 -22.68
N GLN A 149 -23.33 -21.13 -21.82
CA GLN A 149 -23.32 -22.54 -22.23
C GLN A 149 -24.41 -22.84 -23.24
N GLU A 150 -25.61 -22.30 -23.08
CA GLU A 150 -26.72 -22.46 -24.04
C GLU A 150 -26.40 -21.78 -25.37
N ALA A 151 -25.85 -20.56 -25.35
CA ALA A 151 -25.41 -19.87 -26.56
C ALA A 151 -24.32 -20.64 -27.29
N GLN A 152 -23.37 -21.24 -26.55
CA GLN A 152 -22.31 -22.08 -27.09
C GLN A 152 -22.87 -23.38 -27.68
N ALA A 153 -23.76 -24.06 -26.96
CA ALA A 153 -24.43 -25.26 -27.44
C ALA A 153 -25.27 -25.00 -28.70
N HIS A 154 -25.96 -23.86 -28.76
CA HIS A 154 -26.71 -23.43 -29.94
C HIS A 154 -25.78 -23.07 -31.11
N ALA A 155 -24.63 -22.44 -30.85
CA ALA A 155 -23.62 -22.20 -31.88
C ALA A 155 -23.04 -23.52 -32.42
N ASP A 156 -22.79 -24.49 -31.55
CA ASP A 156 -22.32 -25.83 -31.92
C ASP A 156 -23.41 -26.61 -32.70
N GLU A 157 -24.68 -26.46 -32.34
CA GLU A 157 -25.81 -27.04 -33.06
C GLU A 157 -25.98 -26.40 -34.45
N ILE A 158 -25.88 -25.07 -34.56
CA ILE A 158 -25.85 -24.37 -35.85
C ILE A 158 -24.67 -24.86 -36.67
N SER A 159 -23.48 -24.96 -36.07
CA SER A 159 -22.28 -25.45 -36.75
C SER A 159 -22.49 -26.88 -37.25
N ARG A 160 -23.07 -27.77 -36.42
CA ARG A 160 -23.42 -29.14 -36.81
C ARG A 160 -24.44 -29.20 -37.95
N ILE A 161 -25.48 -28.36 -37.93
CA ILE A 161 -26.54 -28.32 -38.95
C ILE A 161 -26.02 -27.71 -40.26
N LEU A 162 -25.19 -26.68 -40.18
CA LEU A 162 -24.61 -26.00 -41.34
C LEU A 162 -23.46 -26.80 -41.97
N GLY A 163 -23.10 -27.97 -41.40
CA GLY A 163 -22.00 -28.82 -41.88
C GLY A 163 -20.62 -28.27 -41.53
N GLY A 164 -20.52 -27.44 -40.50
CA GLY A 164 -19.32 -26.76 -40.02
C GLY A 164 -18.39 -27.59 -39.13
N ALA A 165 -18.63 -28.88 -38.97
CA ALA A 165 -17.51 -29.78 -38.71
C ALA A 165 -16.89 -30.06 -40.08
N LEU A 166 -15.69 -29.52 -40.30
CA LEU A 166 -14.79 -29.92 -41.36
C LEU A 166 -14.90 -31.45 -41.50
N SER A 167 -15.21 -31.98 -42.69
CA SER A 167 -15.32 -33.45 -42.80
C SER A 167 -13.99 -34.03 -42.31
N THR A 168 -13.96 -35.23 -41.72
CA THR A 168 -12.68 -35.85 -41.31
C THR A 168 -11.65 -35.84 -42.44
N GLN A 169 -12.14 -35.83 -43.69
CA GLN A 169 -11.37 -35.74 -44.92
C GLN A 169 -10.75 -34.34 -45.17
N ASP A 170 -11.44 -33.28 -44.78
CA ASP A 170 -10.94 -31.90 -44.86
C ASP A 170 -9.99 -31.60 -43.68
N GLU A 171 -10.19 -32.21 -42.51
CA GLU A 171 -9.24 -32.17 -41.39
C GLU A 171 -7.92 -32.85 -41.76
N ASP A 172 -7.97 -34.03 -42.41
CA ASP A 172 -6.80 -34.74 -42.91
C ASP A 172 -6.03 -33.93 -43.97
N ALA A 173 -6.75 -33.21 -44.86
CA ALA A 173 -6.14 -32.36 -45.87
C ALA A 173 -5.41 -31.16 -45.26
N VAL A 174 -6.03 -30.49 -44.27
CA VAL A 174 -5.41 -29.36 -43.56
C VAL A 174 -4.21 -29.82 -42.71
N LEU A 175 -4.27 -31.01 -42.11
CA LEU A 175 -3.14 -31.59 -41.38
C LEU A 175 -1.95 -31.91 -42.31
N ALA A 176 -2.23 -32.38 -43.52
CA ALA A 176 -1.18 -32.60 -44.53
C ALA A 176 -0.53 -31.27 -44.97
N GLU A 177 -1.33 -30.23 -45.24
CA GLU A 177 -0.80 -28.90 -45.58
C GLU A 177 0.01 -28.29 -44.42
N LEU A 178 -0.43 -28.47 -43.18
CA LEU A 178 0.32 -28.03 -41.99
C LEU A 178 1.66 -28.74 -41.88
N ALA A 179 1.70 -30.06 -42.10
CA ALA A 179 2.93 -30.86 -42.07
C ALA A 179 3.92 -30.43 -43.17
N GLU A 180 3.43 -30.05 -44.36
CA GLU A 180 4.28 -29.48 -45.42
C GLU A 180 4.86 -28.12 -45.02
N ILE A 181 4.07 -27.24 -44.40
CA ILE A 181 4.54 -25.94 -43.92
C ILE A 181 5.57 -26.12 -42.79
N GLU A 182 5.34 -27.06 -41.88
CA GLU A 182 6.29 -27.39 -40.81
C GLU A 182 7.58 -27.98 -41.36
N ALA A 183 7.50 -28.88 -42.35
CA ALA A 183 8.68 -29.42 -43.02
C ALA A 183 9.45 -28.33 -43.77
N ALA A 184 8.76 -27.43 -44.48
CA ALA A 184 9.38 -26.31 -45.18
C ALA A 184 10.00 -25.28 -44.21
N ALA A 185 9.36 -25.00 -43.08
CA ALA A 185 9.90 -24.15 -42.02
C ALA A 185 11.11 -24.80 -41.35
N PHE A 186 11.06 -26.12 -41.12
CA PHE A 186 12.16 -26.90 -40.58
C PHE A 186 13.36 -26.95 -41.53
N GLU A 187 13.14 -27.17 -42.83
CA GLU A 187 14.18 -27.07 -43.87
C GLU A 187 14.79 -25.67 -43.97
N ALA A 188 13.98 -24.61 -43.81
CA ALA A 188 14.47 -23.23 -43.78
C ALA A 188 15.28 -22.91 -42.50
N GLN A 189 15.05 -23.64 -41.40
CA GLN A 189 15.80 -23.52 -40.14
C GLN A 189 17.04 -24.41 -40.09
N LEU A 190 17.18 -25.40 -40.99
CA LEU A 190 18.37 -26.23 -41.09
C LEU A 190 19.50 -25.40 -41.73
N PRO A 191 20.68 -25.29 -41.08
CA PRO A 191 21.83 -24.66 -41.70
C PRO A 191 22.21 -25.49 -42.94
N ILE A 192 22.34 -24.82 -44.09
CA ILE A 192 22.87 -25.43 -45.32
C ILE A 192 24.22 -26.06 -44.98
N ALA A 193 24.27 -27.40 -44.93
CA ALA A 193 25.54 -28.12 -44.90
C ALA A 193 26.16 -27.98 -46.30
N PRO A 194 27.39 -27.46 -46.44
CA PRO A 194 28.01 -27.36 -47.75
C PRO A 194 28.31 -28.77 -48.29
N ASP A 195 27.65 -29.12 -49.41
CA ASP A 195 27.90 -30.31 -50.22
C ASP A 195 29.20 -30.19 -51.03
N ASP A 196 30.31 -29.85 -50.37
CA ASP A 196 31.60 -29.89 -51.05
C ASP A 196 32.71 -30.43 -50.13
N VAL A 197 33.45 -31.38 -50.70
CA VAL A 197 34.63 -32.08 -50.18
C VAL A 197 34.37 -33.34 -49.32
N LEU A 198 33.82 -34.39 -49.96
CA LEU A 198 34.08 -35.79 -49.60
C LEU A 198 34.94 -36.50 -50.65
N VAL A 199 36.18 -36.04 -50.89
CA VAL A 199 37.26 -36.90 -51.39
C VAL A 199 38.60 -36.42 -50.83
N ALA A 200 38.94 -36.86 -49.62
CA ALA A 200 40.33 -36.93 -49.17
C ALA A 200 40.63 -38.40 -48.87
N PRO A 201 41.71 -38.99 -49.43
CA PRO A 201 42.02 -40.39 -49.21
C PRO A 201 42.39 -40.60 -47.74
N LEU A 202 41.70 -41.55 -47.09
CA LEU A 202 41.99 -41.98 -45.73
C LEU A 202 43.45 -42.47 -45.63
N PRO A 203 44.20 -42.08 -44.59
CA PRO A 203 45.58 -42.55 -44.40
C PRO A 203 45.61 -44.04 -44.03
N GLU A 204 46.58 -44.76 -44.59
CA GLU A 204 46.81 -46.19 -44.37
C GLU A 204 47.05 -46.52 -42.89
N ALA A 205 46.36 -47.56 -42.39
CA ALA A 205 46.43 -47.97 -40.99
C ALA A 205 47.83 -48.52 -40.64
N PRO A 206 48.47 -48.07 -39.54
CA PRO A 206 49.79 -48.56 -39.16
C PRO A 206 49.72 -50.00 -38.62
N THR A 207 50.32 -50.94 -39.36
CA THR A 207 50.59 -52.33 -38.94
C THR A 207 51.91 -52.43 -38.19
N ALA A 208 51.97 -51.94 -36.96
CA ALA A 208 53.14 -52.10 -36.08
C ALA A 208 52.71 -52.66 -34.71
N ASP A 209 53.38 -53.73 -34.29
CA ASP A 209 53.09 -54.52 -33.10
C ASP A 209 53.06 -53.69 -31.80
N VAL A 210 52.05 -53.96 -30.98
CA VAL A 210 51.85 -53.34 -29.66
C VAL A 210 52.92 -53.85 -28.70
N VAL A 211 53.93 -53.01 -28.42
CA VAL A 211 54.87 -53.25 -27.32
C VAL A 211 54.31 -52.65 -26.03
N ALA A 212 53.91 -53.52 -25.10
CA ALA A 212 53.37 -53.16 -23.79
C ALA A 212 54.43 -52.50 -22.87
N PRO A 213 54.16 -51.35 -22.23
CA PRO A 213 55.01 -50.79 -21.18
C PRO A 213 54.60 -51.24 -19.75
N PRO A 214 55.56 -51.28 -18.80
CA PRO A 214 55.47 -52.07 -17.55
C PRO A 214 54.81 -51.37 -16.36
N ALA A 215 54.31 -52.20 -15.44
CA ALA A 215 53.62 -51.85 -14.19
C ALA A 215 54.41 -50.93 -13.24
N ARG A 216 53.72 -49.97 -12.60
CA ARG A 216 54.25 -49.21 -11.45
C ARG A 216 53.36 -49.32 -10.22
N ARG A 217 54.06 -49.48 -9.09
CA ARG A 217 53.62 -49.97 -7.78
C ARG A 217 52.87 -48.93 -6.95
N ALA A 218 51.99 -49.47 -6.09
CA ALA A 218 51.21 -48.78 -5.07
C ALA A 218 52.07 -48.07 -4.00
N LYS A 219 51.53 -46.98 -3.43
CA LYS A 219 51.99 -46.40 -2.16
C LYS A 219 51.04 -46.83 -1.03
N PRO A 220 51.56 -47.18 0.16
CA PRO A 220 50.76 -47.71 1.26
C PRO A 220 50.11 -46.58 2.08
N VAL A 221 48.89 -46.84 2.54
CA VAL A 221 48.23 -46.10 3.63
C VAL A 221 48.56 -46.86 4.92
N LEU A 222 49.25 -46.18 5.85
CA LEU A 222 49.48 -46.66 7.21
C LEU A 222 48.27 -46.31 8.08
N ALA A 223 47.91 -47.25 8.94
CA ALA A 223 46.74 -47.33 9.80
C ALA A 223 46.68 -46.27 10.91
#